data_AF-A0AAX4NDZ0-F1
#
_entry.id   AF-A0AAX4NDZ0-F1
#
_cell.length_a   1.000
_cell.length_b   1.000
_cell.length_c   1.000
_cell.angle_alpha   90.00
_cell.angle_beta   90.00
_cell.angle_gamma   90.00
#
_symmetry.space_group_name_H-M   'P 1'
#
loop_
_entity.id
_entity.type
_entity.pdbx_description
1 polymer ?
#
loop_
_entity_poly.entity_id
_entity_poly.type
_entity_poly.pdbx_seq_one_letter_code
_entity_poly.pdbx_strand_id
1 'polypeptide(L)' 'MNIMNYGLQEKYDQLKRYGDILHNMKTIIDWDKIRFILNDLYANYTKKGGRPNYDPVLMVKILFLHSVYGIVDNTIERD' A
#
# COMPACT_ATOMS: atom_id res chain seq x y z
N MET A 1 2.19 0.91 -25.26
CA MET A 1 1.59 2.00 -24.47
C MET A 1 0.61 1.35 -23.49
N ASN A 2 0.93 1.31 -22.20
CA ASN A 2 0.14 0.56 -21.22
C ASN A 2 -1.07 1.41 -20.79
N ILE A 3 -2.24 1.09 -21.33
CA ILE A 3 -3.50 1.83 -21.13
C ILE A 3 -3.88 1.91 -19.64
N MET A 4 -3.50 0.88 -18.86
CA MET A 4 -3.70 0.87 -17.41
C MET A 4 -2.92 1.99 -16.69
N ASN A 5 -1.68 2.28 -17.12
CA ASN A 5 -0.87 3.32 -16.48
C ASN A 5 -1.44 4.72 -16.73
N TYR A 6 -1.99 4.96 -17.92
CA TYR A 6 -2.61 6.25 -18.24
C TYR A 6 -3.83 6.54 -17.37
N GLY A 7 -4.74 5.56 -17.24
CA GLY A 7 -5.92 5.73 -16.38
C GLY A 7 -5.56 5.91 -14.90
N LEU A 8 -4.53 5.20 -14.41
CA LEU A 8 -4.04 5.37 -13.04
C LEU A 8 -3.45 6.76 -12.82
N GLN A 9 -2.67 7.25 -13.78
CA GLN A 9 -1.98 8.53 -13.68
C GLN A 9 -2.96 9.70 -13.74
N GLU A 10 -3.97 9.62 -14.60
CA GLU A 10 -5.02 10.63 -14.69
C GLU A 10 -5.87 10.69 -13.40
N LYS A 11 -6.19 9.53 -12.81
CA LYS A 11 -6.86 9.45 -11.50
C LYS A 11 -5.99 10.01 -10.38
N TYR A 12 -4.69 9.72 -10.40
CA TYR A 12 -3.73 10.27 -9.44
C TYR A 12 -3.69 11.81 -9.52
N ASP A 13 -3.63 12.37 -10.73
CA ASP A 13 -3.63 13.82 -10.94
C ASP A 13 -4.93 14.51 -10.51
N GLN A 14 -6.08 13.82 -10.61
CA GLN A 14 -7.37 14.30 -10.10
C GLN A 14 -7.39 14.34 -8.56
N LEU A 15 -6.88 13.29 -7.90
CA LEU A 15 -6.83 13.20 -6.44
C LEU A 15 -5.86 14.21 -5.83
N LYS A 16 -4.79 14.55 -6.55
CA LYS A 16 -3.79 15.54 -6.13
C LYS A 16 -4.39 16.92 -5.78
N ARG A 17 -5.54 17.27 -6.38
CA ARG A 17 -6.19 18.57 -6.23
C ARG A 17 -6.92 18.77 -4.89
N TYR A 18 -7.20 17.71 -4.14
CA TYR A 18 -8.01 17.77 -2.92
C TYR A 18 -7.19 17.75 -1.62
N GLY A 19 -5.85 17.89 -1.72
CA GLY A 19 -4.93 17.62 -0.64
C GLY A 19 -4.47 16.17 -0.72
N ASP A 20 -3.28 15.97 -1.29
CA ASP A 20 -2.82 14.64 -1.65
C ASP A 20 -2.27 13.91 -0.41
N ILE A 21 -3.13 13.20 0.31
CA ILE A 21 -2.71 12.37 1.46
C ILE A 21 -1.65 11.35 1.02
N LEU A 22 -1.66 10.85 -0.23
CA LEU A 22 -0.62 9.98 -0.75
C LEU A 22 0.72 10.70 -0.90
N HIS A 23 0.71 11.93 -1.40
CA HIS A 23 1.91 12.78 -1.47
C HIS A 23 2.46 13.09 -0.08
N ASN A 24 1.57 13.48 0.85
CA ASN A 24 1.93 13.77 2.23
C ASN A 24 2.46 12.53 2.94
N MET A 25 1.89 11.35 2.69
CA MET A 25 2.35 10.09 3.23
C MET A 25 3.79 9.76 2.77
N LYS A 26 4.15 10.12 1.52
CA LYS A 26 5.52 9.94 1.02
C LYS A 26 6.54 10.84 1.74
N THR A 27 6.13 12.03 2.18
CA THR A 27 7.04 13.04 2.75
C THR A 27 7.08 13.05 4.27
N ILE A 28 5.96 12.73 4.93
CA ILE A 28 5.81 12.78 6.39
C ILE A 28 6.29 11.47 7.04
N ILE A 29 6.10 10.33 6.37
CA ILE A 29 6.41 9.02 6.95
C ILE A 29 7.82 8.58 6.55
N ASP A 30 8.63 8.30 7.56
CA ASP A 30 9.94 7.66 7.41
C ASP A 30 9.76 6.15 7.19
N TRP A 31 9.71 5.76 5.92
CA TRP A 31 9.48 4.37 5.52
C TRP A 31 10.63 3.43 5.86
N ASP A 32 11.85 3.94 5.97
CA ASP A 32 13.02 3.13 6.32
C ASP A 32 12.98 2.73 7.80
N LYS A 33 12.49 3.62 8.68
CA LYS A 33 12.21 3.25 10.08
C LYS A 33 11.14 2.18 10.20
N ILE A 34 10.07 2.27 9.41
CA ILE A 34 9.03 1.23 9.39
C ILE A 34 9.62 -0.10 8.93
N ARG A 35 10.46 -0.10 7.88
CA ARG A 35 11.16 -1.31 7.44
C ARG A 35 12.04 -1.90 8.53
N PHE A 36 12.75 -1.07 9.27
CA PHE A 36 13.59 -1.52 10.37
C PHE A 36 12.77 -2.20 11.48
N ILE A 37 11.63 -1.62 11.84
CA ILE A 37 10.70 -2.20 12.83
C ILE A 37 10.15 -3.56 12.37
N LEU A 38 9.95 -3.75 11.06
CA LEU A 38 9.38 -4.97 10.47
C LEU A 38 10.42 -5.97 9.98
N ASN A 39 11.69 -5.83 10.37
CA ASN A 39 12.77 -6.65 9.82
C ASN A 39 12.65 -8.15 10.19
N ASP A 40 11.95 -8.45 11.27
CA ASP A 40 11.76 -9.77 11.87
C ASP A 40 10.38 -10.37 11.55
N LEU A 41 9.54 -9.67 10.76
CA LEU A 41 8.19 -10.11 10.41
C LEU A 41 8.17 -11.51 9.76
N TYR A 42 9.24 -11.85 9.04
CA TYR A 42 9.36 -13.11 8.33
C TYR A 42 10.59 -13.87 8.79
N ALA A 43 10.40 -15.10 9.28
CA ALA A 43 11.50 -16.00 9.64
C ALA A 43 11.77 -17.09 8.57
N ASN A 44 10.96 -17.14 7.52
CA ASN A 44 11.02 -18.13 6.45
C ASN A 44 12.00 -17.73 5.34
N TYR A 45 13.30 -17.70 5.67
CA TYR A 45 14.39 -17.45 4.71
C TYR A 45 14.84 -18.71 3.94
N THR A 46 14.13 -19.82 4.12
CA THR A 46 14.49 -21.11 3.52
C THR A 46 13.87 -21.27 2.14
N LYS A 47 14.55 -21.99 1.23
CA LYS A 47 14.03 -22.35 -0.10
C LYS A 47 12.83 -23.31 -0.07
N LYS A 48 12.52 -23.89 1.10
CA LYS A 48 11.31 -24.68 1.35
C LYS A 48 10.27 -23.75 1.96
N GLY A 49 9.22 -23.47 1.21
CA GLY A 49 8.15 -22.56 1.62
C GLY A 49 7.04 -22.52 0.57
N GLY A 50 5.89 -21.99 0.97
CA GLY A 50 4.74 -21.79 0.09
C GLY A 50 4.86 -20.50 -0.74
N ARG A 51 3.76 -19.77 -0.88
CA ARG A 51 3.73 -18.49 -1.59
C ARG A 51 4.75 -17.51 -0.98
N PRO A 52 5.53 -16.78 -1.80
CA PRO A 52 6.44 -15.75 -1.30
C PRO A 52 5.71 -14.70 -0.47
N ASN A 53 6.40 -14.19 0.54
CA ASN A 53 5.89 -13.12 1.37
C ASN A 53 5.72 -11.80 0.58
N TYR A 54 4.76 -10.99 0.98
CA TYR A 54 4.63 -9.63 0.49
C TYR A 54 5.69 -8.72 1.11
N ASP A 55 5.99 -7.59 0.46
CA ASP A 55 6.86 -6.59 1.07
C ASP A 55 6.15 -5.96 2.31
N PRO A 56 6.76 -5.98 3.51
CA PRO A 56 6.12 -5.48 4.72
C PRO A 56 5.71 -4.01 4.63
N VAL A 57 6.54 -3.18 3.99
CA VAL A 57 6.28 -1.74 3.84
C VAL A 57 5.10 -1.52 2.89
N LEU A 58 4.98 -2.32 1.82
CA LEU A 58 3.81 -2.29 0.94
C LEU A 58 2.52 -2.64 1.69
N MET A 59 2.53 -3.66 2.56
CA MET A 59 1.35 -4.00 3.37
C MET A 59 0.94 -2.85 4.28
N VAL A 60 1.89 -2.19 4.95
CA VAL A 60 1.60 -1.01 5.80
C VAL A 60 1.02 0.14 4.98
N LYS A 61 1.54 0.40 3.77
CA LYS A 61 0.97 1.42 2.87
C LYS A 61 -0.49 1.13 2.53
N ILE A 62 -0.83 -0.12 2.24
CA ILE A 62 -2.20 -0.53 1.94
C ILE A 62 -3.10 -0.33 3.16
N LEU A 63 -2.67 -0.76 4.34
CA LEU A 63 -3.44 -0.59 5.58
C LEU A 63 -3.66 0.89 5.92
N PHE A 64 -2.63 1.72 5.75
CA PHE A 64 -2.74 3.17 5.93
C PHE A 64 -3.78 3.76 4.98
N LEU A 65 -3.74 3.38 3.69
CA LEU A 65 -4.73 3.84 2.71
C LEU A 65 -6.14 3.37 3.04
N HIS A 66 -6.32 2.11 3.43
CA HIS A 66 -7.60 1.61 3.90
C HIS A 66 -8.13 2.44 5.08
N SER A 67 -7.27 2.75 6.06
CA SER A 67 -7.63 3.53 7.24
C SER A 67 -8.02 4.97 6.92
N VAL A 68 -7.34 5.61 5.96
CA VAL A 68 -7.56 7.00 5.56
C VAL A 68 -8.82 7.14 4.72
N TYR A 69 -9.01 6.25 3.73
CA TYR A 69 -10.12 6.35 2.80
C TYR A 69 -11.39 5.64 3.28
N GLY A 70 -11.35 5.03 4.48
CA GLY A 70 -12.47 4.27 5.01
C GLY A 70 -12.92 3.18 4.04
N ILE A 71 -11.96 2.54 3.34
CA ILE A 71 -12.24 1.39 2.47
C ILE A 71 -12.55 0.23 3.40
N VAL A 72 -13.77 0.23 3.93
CA VAL A 72 -14.37 -0.89 4.62
C VAL A 72 -14.62 -1.95 3.56
N ASP A 73 -14.29 -3.19 3.88
CA ASP A 73 -14.46 -4.40 3.08
C ASP A 73 -15.95 -4.77 2.86
N ASN A 74 -16.81 -3.78 2.64
CA ASN A 74 -18.26 -3.95 2.54
C ASN A 74 -18.76 -4.23 1.11
N THR A 75 -17.86 -4.62 0.20
CA THR A 75 -18.25 -5.12 -1.13
C THR A 75 -18.18 -6.65 -1.25
N ILE A 76 -17.89 -7.39 -0.17
CA ILE A 76 -17.83 -8.86 -0.22
C ILE A 76 -19.10 -9.54 0.32
N GLU A 77 -20.00 -8.83 1.01
CA GLU A 77 -21.28 -9.41 1.47
C GLU A 77 -22.48 -8.62 0.94
N ARG A 78 -22.84 -8.89 -0.32
CA ARG A 78 -24.22 -8.74 -0.81
C ARG A 78 -24.62 -10.07 -1.42
N ASP A 79 -25.04 -10.98 -0.56
CA ASP A 79 -26.08 -11.96 -0.90
C ASP A 79 -27.44 -11.23 -0.98
#